data_AF-A0A1G3PT99-F1
#
_entry.id   AF-A0A1G3PT99-F1
#
_cell.length_a   1.000
_cell.length_b   1.000
_cell.length_c   1.000
_cell.angle_alpha   90.00
_cell.angle_beta   90.00
_cell.angle_gamma   90.00
#
_symmetry.space_group_name_H-M   'P 1'
#
loop_
_entity.id
_entity.type
_entity.pdbx_description
1 polymer ?
#
loop_
_entity_poly.entity_id
_entity_poly.type
_entity_poly.pdbx_seq_one_letter_code
_entity_poly.pdbx_strand_id
1 'polypeptide(L)'
;MTARGLGNTIAKYINLDELLYDLALVGTAIFLRGTLVPQGKNIIEILDPITGTVLLLVIFFAVSYYVGHLETRIGKAYDDKPDVRDNFVRTSMLLLFVMMVTLTIIFFRIFPGADPVLSIGSIFGGFCMVVSGVMASASKQDKQGCTNSISIFMLSLIIIHFFASFIGVKQDIEANILRALGIFAIGAVALFGLFVLNVYLSEKLFDGKNRIGKAIVFILFTIFFPILSALSMGFWQEIAAAGLTDVLRNGDVFGYILTGVLFLSIIGVRVTMALAPPYRIINTAIGIASLAVYVVSLVSHVLT
;
A
#
# COMPACT_ATOMS: atom_id res chain seq x y z
N MET A 1 17.76 5.35 36.61
CA MET A 1 16.75 4.80 35.67
C MET A 1 17.50 4.25 34.46
N THR A 2 17.48 2.95 34.22
CA THR A 2 18.18 2.35 33.07
C THR A 2 17.34 2.46 31.79
N ALA A 3 17.95 2.55 30.62
CA ALA A 3 17.26 2.65 29.33
C ALA A 3 16.24 1.50 29.10
N ARG A 4 16.49 0.32 29.69
CA ARG A 4 15.55 -0.81 29.73
C ARG A 4 14.28 -0.53 30.56
N GLY A 5 14.41 0.19 31.67
CA GLY A 5 13.27 0.59 32.50
C GLY A 5 12.39 1.62 31.78
N LEU A 6 13.01 2.62 31.15
CA LEU A 6 12.28 3.64 30.37
C LEU A 6 11.55 3.02 29.17
N GLY A 7 12.21 2.13 28.43
CA GLY A 7 11.62 1.42 27.29
C GLY A 7 10.43 0.54 27.67
N ASN A 8 10.50 -0.19 28.79
CA ASN A 8 9.40 -1.01 29.29
C ASN A 8 8.22 -0.16 29.82
N THR A 9 8.50 1.00 30.42
CA THR A 9 7.44 1.92 30.85
C THR A 9 6.75 2.55 29.64
N ILE A 10 7.50 3.02 28.62
CA ILE A 10 6.94 3.62 27.41
C ILE A 10 6.15 2.60 26.57
N ALA A 11 6.67 1.37 26.42
CA ALA A 11 5.97 0.29 25.69
C ALA A 11 4.64 -0.14 26.34
N LYS A 12 4.41 0.22 27.62
CA LYS A 12 3.13 0.01 28.29
C LYS A 12 2.04 0.96 27.80
N TYR A 13 2.42 2.15 27.35
CA TYR A 13 1.51 3.23 26.96
C TYR A 13 1.44 3.46 25.45
N ILE A 14 2.49 3.09 24.72
CA ILE A 14 2.63 3.37 23.29
C ILE A 14 2.92 2.07 22.53
N ASN A 15 2.21 1.88 21.41
CA ASN A 15 2.55 0.86 20.44
C ASN A 15 3.66 1.40 19.54
N LEU A 16 4.89 0.89 19.70
CA LEU A 16 6.07 1.42 19.00
C LEU A 16 5.98 1.27 17.48
N ASP A 17 5.35 0.20 17.00
CA ASP A 17 5.20 -0.06 15.56
C ASP A 17 4.31 1.00 14.90
N GLU A 18 3.24 1.36 15.60
CA GLU A 18 2.26 2.35 15.16
C GLU A 18 2.78 3.77 15.38
N LEU A 19 3.55 4.03 16.44
CA LEU A 19 4.27 5.30 16.60
C LEU A 19 5.28 5.51 15.46
N LEU A 20 6.03 4.46 15.08
CA LEU A 20 6.98 4.53 13.98
C LEU A 20 6.26 4.79 12.66
N TYR A 21 5.13 4.11 12.43
CA TYR A 21 4.26 4.35 11.28
C TYR A 21 3.79 5.81 11.22
N ASP A 22 3.25 6.34 12.31
CA ASP A 22 2.73 7.71 12.37
C ASP A 22 3.83 8.76 12.19
N LEU A 23 4.98 8.57 12.83
CA LEU A 23 6.14 9.45 12.65
C LEU A 23 6.65 9.40 11.20
N ALA A 24 6.68 8.20 10.60
CA ALA A 24 7.04 8.05 9.19
C ALA A 24 6.02 8.73 8.29
N LEU A 25 4.73 8.67 8.60
CA LEU A 25 3.66 9.33 7.83
C LEU A 25 3.80 10.86 7.89
N VAL A 26 4.00 11.43 9.08
CA VAL A 26 4.21 12.88 9.26
C VAL A 26 5.51 13.32 8.58
N GLY A 27 6.61 12.60 8.80
CA GLY A 27 7.89 12.88 8.15
C GLY A 27 7.80 12.79 6.62
N THR A 28 7.05 11.80 6.12
CA THR A 28 6.74 11.67 4.69
C THR A 28 5.93 12.84 4.18
N ALA A 29 4.88 13.27 4.87
CA ALA A 29 4.06 14.39 4.44
C ALA A 29 4.91 15.67 4.30
N ILE A 30 5.80 15.92 5.27
CA ILE A 30 6.77 17.02 5.22
C ILE A 30 7.75 16.83 4.06
N PHE A 31 8.28 15.63 3.85
CA PHE A 31 9.24 15.32 2.79
C PHE A 31 8.61 15.46 1.39
N LEU A 32 7.48 14.80 1.14
CA LEU A 32 6.76 14.84 -0.14
C LEU A 32 6.46 16.28 -0.56
N ARG A 33 5.92 17.09 0.37
CA ARG A 33 5.57 18.49 0.10
C ARG A 33 6.76 19.45 0.13
N GLY A 34 7.77 19.17 0.93
CA GLY A 34 8.95 20.03 1.05
C GLY A 34 10.00 19.82 -0.03
N THR A 35 10.02 18.66 -0.71
CA THR A 35 11.08 18.32 -1.68
C THR A 35 10.60 17.75 -3.00
N LEU A 36 9.54 16.95 -3.06
CA LEU A 36 9.12 16.24 -4.28
C LEU A 36 8.08 16.99 -5.10
N VAL A 37 7.12 17.64 -4.43
CA VAL A 37 6.03 18.36 -5.09
C VAL A 37 6.36 19.86 -5.18
N PRO A 38 6.49 20.44 -6.39
CA PRO A 38 6.71 21.86 -6.56
C PRO A 38 5.56 22.68 -5.96
N GLN A 39 5.86 23.90 -5.47
CA GLN A 39 4.83 24.82 -5.01
C GLN A 39 3.79 25.09 -6.11
N GLY A 40 2.51 25.10 -5.72
CA GLY A 40 1.38 25.29 -6.64
C GLY A 40 1.03 24.08 -7.50
N LYS A 41 1.75 22.95 -7.37
CA LYS A 41 1.41 21.69 -8.04
C LYS A 41 0.96 20.62 -7.05
N ASN A 42 0.26 19.61 -7.55
CA ASN A 42 -0.03 18.38 -6.81
C ASN A 42 0.81 17.20 -7.34
N ILE A 43 0.82 16.09 -6.60
CA ILE A 43 1.61 14.90 -6.99
C ILE A 43 1.15 14.28 -8.31
N ILE A 44 -0.11 14.49 -8.65
CA ILE A 44 -0.73 13.90 -9.83
C ILE A 44 -0.25 14.61 -11.10
N GLU A 45 -0.10 15.93 -11.03
CA GLU A 45 0.34 16.79 -12.14
C GLU A 45 1.80 16.60 -12.54
N ILE A 46 2.62 15.96 -11.70
CA ILE A 46 4.02 15.67 -11.99
C ILE A 46 4.22 14.24 -12.51
N LEU A 47 3.20 13.39 -12.46
CA LEU A 47 3.29 11.99 -12.88
C LEU A 47 2.90 11.83 -14.35
N ASP A 48 3.58 10.91 -15.02
CA ASP A 48 3.16 10.37 -16.31
C ASP A 48 2.33 9.08 -16.09
N PRO A 49 1.62 8.56 -17.10
CA PRO A 49 0.77 7.38 -16.94
C PRO A 49 1.52 6.13 -16.45
N ILE A 50 2.79 5.95 -16.83
CA ILE A 50 3.60 4.80 -16.43
C ILE A 50 3.99 4.96 -14.96
N THR A 51 4.55 6.11 -14.58
CA THR A 51 4.94 6.37 -13.18
C THR A 51 3.73 6.39 -12.24
N GLY A 52 2.58 6.91 -12.69
CA GLY A 52 1.30 6.83 -11.97
C GLY A 52 0.81 5.40 -11.78
N THR A 53 0.92 4.54 -12.80
CA THR A 53 0.58 3.11 -12.69
C THR A 53 1.47 2.41 -11.67
N VAL A 54 2.79 2.63 -11.74
CA VAL A 54 3.74 2.06 -10.79
C VAL A 54 3.44 2.52 -9.37
N LEU A 55 3.17 3.82 -9.17
CA LEU A 55 2.82 4.37 -7.87
C LEU A 55 1.55 3.71 -7.30
N LEU A 56 0.50 3.56 -8.10
CA LEU A 56 -0.74 2.89 -7.69
C LEU A 56 -0.48 1.45 -7.23
N LEU A 57 0.29 0.69 -8.01
CA LEU A 57 0.65 -0.68 -7.65
C LEU A 57 1.45 -0.72 -6.34
N VAL A 58 2.38 0.21 -6.14
CA VAL A 58 3.12 0.32 -4.87
C VAL A 58 2.18 0.62 -3.70
N ILE A 59 1.21 1.52 -3.87
CA ILE A 59 0.20 1.82 -2.85
C ILE A 59 -0.63 0.58 -2.53
N PHE A 60 -1.17 -0.09 -3.55
CA PHE A 60 -1.98 -1.29 -3.39
C PHE A 60 -1.22 -2.39 -2.65
N PHE A 61 0.02 -2.65 -3.04
CA PHE A 61 0.85 -3.65 -2.39
C PHE A 61 1.15 -3.30 -0.93
N ALA A 62 1.70 -2.10 -0.67
CA ALA A 62 2.17 -1.74 0.66
C ALA A 62 1.03 -1.68 1.69
N VAL A 63 -0.10 -1.08 1.31
CA VAL A 63 -1.28 -0.96 2.19
C VAL A 63 -1.90 -2.33 2.41
N SER A 64 -2.13 -3.12 1.35
CA SER A 64 -2.76 -4.45 1.48
C SER A 64 -1.89 -5.40 2.30
N TYR A 65 -0.57 -5.38 2.10
CA TYR A 65 0.36 -6.21 2.85
C TYR A 65 0.38 -5.83 4.34
N TYR A 66 0.43 -4.53 4.65
CA TYR A 66 0.41 -4.07 6.04
C TYR A 66 -0.92 -4.39 6.74
N VAL A 67 -2.06 -4.18 6.07
CA VAL A 67 -3.37 -4.59 6.59
C VAL A 67 -3.43 -6.10 6.82
N GLY A 68 -2.94 -6.91 5.88
CA GLY A 68 -2.85 -8.36 6.04
C GLY A 68 -2.00 -8.77 7.25
N HIS A 69 -0.88 -8.08 7.49
CA HIS A 69 -0.05 -8.30 8.68
C HIS A 69 -0.80 -7.95 9.99
N LEU A 70 -1.55 -6.85 10.02
CA LEU A 70 -2.38 -6.48 11.17
C LEU A 70 -3.49 -7.50 11.43
N GLU A 71 -4.12 -8.00 10.39
CA GLU A 71 -5.12 -9.07 10.49
C GLU A 71 -4.54 -10.35 11.10
N THR A 72 -3.31 -10.75 10.77
CA THR A 72 -2.64 -11.89 11.43
C THR A 72 -2.46 -11.66 12.93
N ARG A 73 -2.11 -10.43 13.34
CA ARG A 73 -1.98 -10.07 14.77
C ARG A 73 -3.33 -10.11 15.48
N ILE A 74 -4.38 -9.63 14.83
CA ILE A 74 -5.76 -9.68 15.32
C ILE A 74 -6.24 -11.12 15.45
N GLY A 75 -5.96 -11.97 14.46
CA GLY A 75 -6.28 -13.40 14.51
C GLY A 75 -5.66 -14.09 15.71
N LYS A 76 -4.41 -13.75 16.06
CA LYS A 76 -3.73 -14.26 17.26
C LYS A 76 -4.30 -13.69 18.56
N ALA A 77 -4.65 -12.40 18.59
CA ALA A 77 -5.11 -11.71 19.79
C ALA A 77 -6.57 -11.99 20.16
N TYR A 78 -7.39 -12.33 19.17
CA TYR A 78 -8.83 -12.59 19.31
C TYR A 78 -9.21 -14.01 18.86
N ASP A 79 -8.31 -14.99 19.04
CA ASP A 79 -8.58 -16.38 18.65
C ASP A 79 -9.82 -16.93 19.39
N ASP A 80 -10.06 -16.45 20.61
CA ASP A 80 -11.23 -16.78 21.44
C ASP A 80 -12.51 -16.00 21.08
N LYS A 81 -12.45 -15.07 20.12
CA LYS A 81 -13.57 -14.20 19.71
C LYS A 81 -13.70 -14.15 18.17
N PRO A 82 -14.17 -15.23 17.53
CA PRO A 82 -14.19 -15.36 16.07
C PRO A 82 -15.03 -14.26 15.40
N ASP A 83 -16.14 -13.82 15.99
CA ASP A 83 -16.99 -12.77 15.42
C ASP A 83 -16.26 -11.42 15.29
N VAL A 84 -15.41 -11.08 16.26
CA VAL A 84 -14.63 -9.82 16.23
C VAL A 84 -13.57 -9.89 15.15
N ARG A 85 -12.87 -11.03 15.05
CA ARG A 85 -11.87 -11.28 14.02
C ARG A 85 -12.49 -11.20 12.62
N ASP A 86 -13.58 -11.91 12.40
CA ASP A 86 -14.22 -12.01 11.09
C ASP A 86 -14.82 -10.67 10.64
N ASN A 87 -15.40 -9.89 11.57
CA ASN A 87 -15.85 -8.53 11.27
C ASN A 87 -14.68 -7.61 10.89
N PHE A 88 -13.56 -7.67 11.61
CA PHE A 88 -12.38 -6.86 11.29
C PHE A 88 -11.84 -7.17 9.88
N VAL A 89 -11.72 -8.46 9.55
CA VAL A 89 -11.25 -8.92 8.24
C VAL A 89 -12.20 -8.43 7.14
N ARG A 90 -13.52 -8.60 7.32
CA ARG A 90 -14.53 -8.12 6.35
C ARG A 90 -14.46 -6.61 6.14
N THR A 91 -14.35 -5.83 7.21
CA THR A 91 -14.23 -4.37 7.13
C THR A 91 -12.94 -3.96 6.42
N SER A 92 -11.82 -4.59 6.74
CA SER A 92 -10.52 -4.32 6.12
C SER A 92 -10.52 -4.66 4.64
N MET A 93 -11.09 -5.80 4.24
CA MET A 93 -11.28 -6.18 2.83
C MET A 93 -12.13 -5.18 2.08
N LEU A 94 -13.25 -4.75 2.66
CA LEU A 94 -14.13 -3.75 2.04
C LEU A 94 -13.38 -2.43 1.80
N LEU A 95 -12.59 -1.99 2.79
CA LEU A 95 -11.79 -0.77 2.68
C LEU A 95 -10.71 -0.88 1.59
N LEU A 96 -10.00 -2.02 1.52
CA LEU A 96 -9.00 -2.27 0.48
C LEU A 96 -9.63 -2.33 -0.92
N PHE A 97 -10.80 -2.94 -1.05
CA PHE A 97 -11.53 -2.98 -2.32
C PHE A 97 -12.00 -1.58 -2.75
N VAL A 98 -12.57 -0.80 -1.83
CA VAL A 98 -12.98 0.58 -2.09
C VAL A 98 -11.77 1.43 -2.50
N MET A 99 -10.64 1.31 -1.79
CA MET A 99 -9.38 1.97 -2.15
C MET A 99 -8.99 1.63 -3.58
N MET A 100 -8.93 0.35 -3.92
CA MET A 100 -8.52 -0.12 -5.24
C MET A 100 -9.41 0.47 -6.34
N VAL A 101 -10.73 0.35 -6.20
CA VAL A 101 -11.70 0.83 -7.20
C VAL A 101 -11.60 2.35 -7.36
N THR A 102 -11.60 3.09 -6.24
CA THR A 102 -11.61 4.56 -6.29
C THR A 102 -10.31 5.13 -6.84
N LEU A 103 -9.14 4.64 -6.41
CA LEU A 103 -7.85 5.08 -6.94
C LEU A 103 -7.70 4.76 -8.43
N THR A 104 -8.20 3.60 -8.86
CA THR A 104 -8.19 3.21 -10.27
C THR A 104 -9.07 4.12 -11.13
N ILE A 105 -10.28 4.46 -10.65
CA ILE A 105 -11.15 5.41 -11.35
C ILE A 105 -10.47 6.78 -11.42
N ILE A 106 -9.89 7.27 -10.31
CA ILE A 106 -9.17 8.55 -10.29
C ILE A 106 -8.07 8.57 -11.35
N PHE A 107 -7.25 7.52 -11.42
CA PHE A 107 -6.18 7.40 -12.41
C PHE A 107 -6.69 7.51 -13.85
N PHE A 108 -7.80 6.87 -14.20
CA PHE A 108 -8.39 7.00 -15.54
C PHE A 108 -8.92 8.38 -15.85
N ARG A 109 -9.38 9.12 -14.84
CA ARG A 109 -9.84 10.49 -15.04
C ARG A 109 -8.68 11.46 -15.27
N ILE A 110 -7.55 11.23 -14.61
CA ILE A 110 -6.34 12.03 -14.75
C ILE A 110 -5.63 11.74 -16.06
N PHE A 111 -5.57 10.46 -16.45
CA PHE A 111 -4.87 9.99 -17.64
C PHE A 111 -5.86 9.39 -18.66
N PRO A 112 -6.79 10.16 -19.23
CA PRO A 112 -7.83 9.64 -20.14
C PRO A 112 -7.26 9.08 -21.46
N GLY A 113 -6.01 9.41 -21.80
CA GLY A 113 -5.29 8.89 -22.96
C GLY A 113 -4.25 7.80 -22.63
N ALA A 114 -4.27 7.25 -21.40
CA ALA A 114 -3.35 6.16 -21.05
C ALA A 114 -3.54 4.95 -21.96
N ASP A 115 -2.45 4.25 -22.27
CA ASP A 115 -2.49 3.01 -23.04
C ASP A 115 -3.41 1.99 -22.31
N PRO A 116 -4.38 1.34 -23.00
CA PRO A 116 -5.26 0.34 -22.39
C PRO A 116 -4.53 -0.77 -21.64
N VAL A 117 -3.29 -1.08 -22.03
CA VAL A 117 -2.41 -2.03 -21.34
C VAL A 117 -2.10 -1.58 -19.90
N LEU A 118 -1.82 -0.29 -19.69
CA LEU A 118 -1.59 0.28 -18.36
C LEU A 118 -2.86 0.24 -17.51
N SER A 119 -4.01 0.44 -18.15
CA SER A 119 -5.33 0.35 -17.53
C SER A 119 -5.62 -1.05 -16.99
N ILE A 120 -5.40 -2.06 -17.83
CA ILE A 120 -5.56 -3.47 -17.44
C ILE A 120 -4.56 -3.84 -16.36
N GLY A 121 -3.29 -3.41 -16.51
CA GLY A 121 -2.24 -3.64 -15.51
C GLY A 121 -2.60 -3.04 -14.14
N SER A 122 -3.18 -1.84 -14.10
CA SER A 122 -3.58 -1.17 -12.86
C SER A 122 -4.75 -1.88 -12.16
N ILE A 123 -5.82 -2.23 -12.90
CA ILE A 123 -6.99 -2.94 -12.36
C ILE A 123 -6.60 -4.33 -11.89
N PHE A 124 -5.97 -5.12 -12.77
CA PHE A 124 -5.63 -6.51 -12.50
C PHE A 124 -4.53 -6.58 -11.42
N GLY A 125 -3.49 -5.76 -11.55
CA GLY A 125 -2.42 -5.69 -10.58
C GLY A 125 -2.91 -5.26 -9.20
N GLY A 126 -3.78 -4.25 -9.13
CA GLY A 126 -4.41 -3.83 -7.88
C GLY A 126 -5.23 -4.95 -7.23
N PHE A 127 -6.05 -5.65 -8.02
CA PHE A 127 -6.83 -6.78 -7.52
C PHE A 127 -5.94 -7.88 -6.94
N CYS A 128 -4.90 -8.28 -7.68
CA CYS A 128 -4.02 -9.34 -7.22
C CYS A 128 -3.17 -8.93 -6.00
N MET A 129 -2.83 -7.65 -5.87
CA MET A 129 -2.13 -7.11 -4.68
C MET A 129 -3.03 -7.08 -3.45
N VAL A 130 -4.31 -6.75 -3.60
CA VAL A 130 -5.31 -6.87 -2.52
C VAL A 130 -5.46 -8.32 -2.09
N VAL A 131 -5.59 -9.25 -3.04
CA VAL A 131 -5.65 -10.69 -2.77
C VAL A 131 -4.37 -11.20 -2.09
N SER A 132 -3.20 -10.71 -2.51
CA SER A 132 -1.91 -11.03 -1.88
C SER A 132 -1.87 -10.60 -0.41
N GLY A 133 -2.39 -9.40 -0.09
CA GLY A 133 -2.51 -8.91 1.30
C GLY A 133 -3.43 -9.79 2.14
N VAL A 134 -4.60 -10.16 1.60
CA VAL A 134 -5.55 -11.08 2.24
C VAL A 134 -4.95 -12.47 2.47
N MET A 135 -4.19 -13.00 1.53
CA MET A 135 -3.59 -14.33 1.68
C MET A 135 -2.48 -14.35 2.74
N ALA A 136 -1.88 -13.20 3.06
CA ALA A 136 -1.00 -13.06 4.21
C ALA A 136 -1.75 -13.29 5.53
N SER A 137 -2.99 -12.79 5.64
CA SER A 137 -3.79 -12.86 6.87
C SER A 137 -4.50 -14.19 7.08
N ALA A 138 -4.86 -14.89 6.00
CA ALA A 138 -5.53 -16.19 6.06
C ALA A 138 -4.65 -17.32 6.65
N SER A 139 -3.33 -17.14 6.69
CA SER A 139 -2.42 -18.15 7.20
C SER A 139 -2.21 -18.03 8.71
N LYS A 140 -2.36 -19.14 9.44
CA LYS A 140 -2.07 -19.22 10.88
C LYS A 140 -0.58 -19.08 11.22
N GLN A 141 0.32 -19.22 10.23
CA GLN A 141 1.76 -19.14 10.41
C GLN A 141 2.36 -18.00 9.58
N ASP A 142 3.13 -17.12 10.22
CA ASP A 142 3.73 -15.93 9.59
C ASP A 142 4.58 -16.29 8.35
N LYS A 143 5.30 -17.42 8.41
CA LYS A 143 6.09 -17.95 7.28
C LYS A 143 5.22 -18.25 6.06
N GLN A 144 4.11 -18.96 6.26
CA GLN A 144 3.26 -19.43 5.18
C GLN A 144 2.41 -18.27 4.61
N GLY A 145 1.93 -17.36 5.46
CA GLY A 145 1.28 -16.12 5.03
C GLY A 145 2.21 -15.24 4.18
N CYS A 146 3.44 -15.00 4.66
CA CYS A 146 4.44 -14.23 3.92
C CYS A 146 4.81 -14.89 2.57
N THR A 147 5.06 -16.21 2.57
CA THR A 147 5.43 -16.94 1.35
C THR A 147 4.29 -16.94 0.33
N ASN A 148 3.05 -17.16 0.75
CA ASN A 148 1.88 -17.14 -0.14
C ASN A 148 1.63 -15.74 -0.69
N SER A 149 1.73 -14.71 0.15
CA SER A 149 1.56 -13.31 -0.24
C SER A 149 2.59 -12.89 -1.29
N ILE A 150 3.89 -13.14 -1.05
CA ILE A 150 4.96 -12.80 -2.01
C ILE A 150 4.81 -13.64 -3.29
N SER A 151 4.42 -14.91 -3.18
CA SER A 151 4.17 -15.77 -4.35
C SER A 151 3.07 -15.20 -5.25
N ILE A 152 1.95 -14.76 -4.66
CA ILE A 152 0.86 -14.13 -5.40
C ILE A 152 1.32 -12.81 -6.00
N PHE A 153 2.07 -11.99 -5.25
CA PHE A 153 2.62 -10.74 -5.75
C PHE A 153 3.54 -10.96 -6.97
N MET A 154 4.47 -11.91 -6.89
CA MET A 154 5.37 -12.25 -7.99
C MET A 154 4.62 -12.78 -9.20
N LEU A 155 3.61 -13.63 -9.01
CA LEU A 155 2.74 -14.10 -10.09
C LEU A 155 1.99 -12.93 -10.75
N SER A 156 1.52 -11.98 -9.94
CA SER A 156 0.87 -10.76 -10.43
C SER A 156 1.81 -9.93 -11.27
N LEU A 157 3.06 -9.75 -10.82
CA LEU A 157 4.08 -9.03 -11.59
C LEU A 157 4.41 -9.72 -12.92
N ILE A 158 4.41 -11.05 -12.98
CA ILE A 158 4.59 -11.78 -14.24
C ILE A 158 3.47 -11.45 -15.22
N ILE A 159 2.22 -11.42 -14.75
CA ILE A 159 1.06 -11.11 -15.59
C ILE A 159 1.06 -9.63 -16.00
N ILE A 160 1.39 -8.71 -15.09
CA ILE A 160 1.54 -7.28 -15.41
C ILE A 160 2.66 -7.09 -16.43
N HIS A 161 3.79 -7.77 -16.28
CA HIS A 161 4.92 -7.72 -17.21
C HIS A 161 4.54 -8.27 -18.60
N PHE A 162 3.73 -9.33 -18.63
CA PHE A 162 3.15 -9.84 -19.87
C PHE A 162 2.38 -8.73 -20.58
N PHE A 163 1.42 -8.09 -19.93
CA PHE A 163 0.66 -7.00 -20.53
C PHE A 163 1.59 -5.84 -20.93
N ALA A 164 2.46 -5.39 -20.02
CA ALA A 164 3.37 -4.27 -20.26
C ALA A 164 4.31 -4.49 -21.46
N SER A 165 4.65 -5.73 -21.79
CA SER A 165 5.47 -6.04 -22.98
C SER A 165 4.79 -5.66 -24.30
N PHE A 166 3.47 -5.47 -24.31
CA PHE A 166 2.69 -5.04 -25.47
C PHE A 166 2.42 -3.52 -25.53
N ILE A 167 2.96 -2.73 -24.59
CA ILE A 167 2.82 -1.26 -24.63
C ILE A 167 3.39 -0.73 -25.94
N GLY A 168 2.60 0.11 -26.65
CA GLY A 168 3.03 0.76 -27.89
C GLY A 168 3.08 -0.14 -29.14
N VAL A 169 2.62 -1.40 -29.06
CA VAL A 169 2.47 -2.26 -30.23
C VAL A 169 1.28 -1.78 -31.07
N LYS A 170 1.55 -1.10 -32.19
CA LYS A 170 0.53 -0.67 -33.17
C LYS A 170 0.70 -1.38 -34.52
N GLN A 171 -0.43 -1.84 -35.06
CA GLN A 171 -0.80 -2.28 -36.43
C GLN A 171 0.17 -3.09 -37.34
N ASP A 172 1.49 -3.08 -37.16
CA ASP A 172 2.40 -4.05 -37.80
C ASP A 172 2.47 -5.30 -36.91
N ILE A 173 1.56 -6.24 -37.18
CA ILE A 173 1.13 -7.26 -36.22
C ILE A 173 2.24 -8.28 -35.92
N GLU A 174 2.95 -8.81 -36.92
CA GLU A 174 3.81 -9.99 -36.68
C GLU A 174 5.15 -9.67 -36.00
N ALA A 175 5.91 -8.71 -36.54
CA ALA A 175 7.24 -8.38 -36.01
C ALA A 175 7.18 -7.75 -34.62
N ASN A 176 6.16 -6.95 -34.34
CA ASN A 176 5.99 -6.30 -33.04
C ASN A 176 5.47 -7.26 -31.97
N ILE A 177 4.61 -8.22 -32.33
CA ILE A 177 4.18 -9.29 -31.40
C ILE A 177 5.37 -10.18 -31.03
N LEU A 178 6.20 -10.58 -32.00
CA LEU A 178 7.37 -11.42 -31.71
C LEU A 178 8.34 -10.71 -30.75
N ARG A 179 8.55 -9.40 -30.94
CA ARG A 179 9.37 -8.57 -30.05
C ARG A 179 8.77 -8.45 -28.65
N ALA A 180 7.46 -8.21 -28.53
CA ALA A 180 6.76 -8.15 -27.25
C ALA A 180 6.88 -9.48 -26.49
N LEU A 181 6.64 -10.61 -27.17
CA LEU A 181 6.81 -11.95 -26.61
C LEU A 181 8.26 -12.24 -26.19
N GLY A 182 9.26 -11.75 -26.94
CA GLY A 182 10.67 -11.85 -26.56
C GLY A 182 11.00 -11.07 -25.28
N ILE A 183 10.51 -9.83 -25.16
CA ILE A 183 10.67 -9.00 -23.94
C ILE A 183 9.96 -9.66 -22.74
N PHE A 184 8.76 -10.20 -22.96
CA PHE A 184 8.05 -10.97 -21.95
C PHE A 184 8.87 -12.19 -21.52
N ALA A 185 9.36 -13.00 -22.45
CA ALA A 185 10.09 -14.23 -22.12
C ALA A 185 11.32 -13.96 -21.24
N ILE A 186 12.11 -12.93 -21.57
CA ILE A 186 13.30 -12.56 -20.78
C ILE A 186 12.88 -12.11 -19.37
N GLY A 187 11.90 -11.23 -19.25
CA GLY A 187 11.44 -10.74 -17.94
C GLY A 187 10.73 -11.82 -17.12
N ALA A 188 9.96 -12.69 -17.77
CA ALA A 188 9.28 -13.81 -17.13
C ALA A 188 10.27 -14.82 -16.55
N VAL A 189 11.39 -15.11 -17.25
CA VAL A 189 12.45 -15.96 -16.70
C VAL A 189 13.07 -15.33 -15.44
N ALA A 190 13.37 -14.04 -15.46
CA ALA A 190 13.91 -13.34 -14.30
C ALA A 190 12.92 -13.34 -13.12
N LEU A 191 11.65 -13.00 -13.36
CA LEU A 191 10.60 -12.99 -12.34
C LEU A 191 10.29 -14.39 -11.81
N PHE A 192 10.32 -15.42 -12.65
CA PHE A 192 10.16 -16.81 -12.24
C PHE A 192 11.36 -17.30 -11.41
N GLY A 193 12.58 -16.90 -11.77
CA GLY A 193 13.77 -17.14 -10.96
C GLY A 193 13.65 -16.51 -9.58
N LEU A 194 13.18 -15.26 -9.49
CA LEU A 194 12.89 -14.58 -8.23
C LEU A 194 11.76 -15.25 -7.44
N PHE A 195 10.73 -15.77 -8.11
CA PHE A 195 9.65 -16.53 -7.49
C PHE A 195 10.17 -17.81 -6.80
N VAL A 196 10.98 -18.60 -7.51
CA VAL A 196 11.61 -19.81 -6.94
C VAL A 196 12.57 -19.44 -5.80
N LEU A 197 13.36 -18.39 -6.00
CA LEU A 197 14.30 -17.90 -4.99
C LEU A 197 13.56 -17.44 -3.71
N ASN A 198 12.40 -16.80 -3.83
CA ASN A 198 11.59 -16.40 -2.69
C ASN A 198 11.19 -17.60 -1.82
N VAL A 199 10.74 -18.70 -2.43
CA VAL A 199 10.37 -19.92 -1.68
C VAL A 199 11.59 -20.46 -0.91
N TYR A 200 12.76 -20.50 -1.56
CA TYR A 200 13.99 -20.97 -0.91
C TYR A 200 14.48 -20.03 0.20
N LEU A 201 14.41 -18.71 -0.03
CA LEU A 201 14.81 -17.70 0.95
C LEU A 201 13.86 -17.67 2.15
N SER A 202 12.55 -17.81 1.94
CA SER A 202 11.58 -17.82 3.05
C SER A 202 11.82 -19.02 3.97
N GLU A 203 12.20 -20.18 3.44
CA GLU A 203 12.59 -21.31 4.28
C GLU A 203 13.80 -21.02 5.17
N LYS A 204 14.85 -20.38 4.63
CA LYS A 204 16.05 -20.03 5.39
C LYS A 204 15.88 -18.85 6.35
N LEU A 205 15.04 -17.88 5.99
CA LEU A 205 14.79 -16.68 6.79
C LEU A 205 13.93 -16.98 8.01
N PHE A 206 12.93 -17.85 7.85
CA PHE A 206 12.03 -18.26 8.92
C PHE A 206 12.47 -19.54 9.66
N ASP A 207 13.68 -20.05 9.39
CA ASP A 207 14.28 -21.10 10.22
C ASP A 207 14.61 -20.51 11.61
N GLY A 208 13.85 -20.94 12.63
CA GLY A 208 13.90 -20.41 13.99
C GLY A 208 15.27 -20.51 14.69
N LYS A 209 16.25 -21.18 14.07
CA LYS A 209 17.65 -21.27 14.54
C LYS A 209 18.56 -20.18 13.97
N ASN A 210 18.19 -19.52 12.87
CA ASN A 210 19.01 -18.54 12.19
C ASN A 210 18.87 -17.13 12.83
N ARG A 211 19.90 -16.67 13.55
CA ARG A 211 19.91 -15.33 14.16
C ARG A 211 19.84 -14.20 13.14
N ILE A 212 20.52 -14.36 11.99
CA ILE A 212 20.51 -13.36 10.90
C ILE A 212 19.11 -13.31 10.27
N GLY A 213 18.50 -14.48 10.04
CA GLY A 213 17.12 -14.57 9.54
C GLY A 213 16.12 -13.83 10.44
N LYS A 214 16.19 -14.04 11.76
CA LYS A 214 15.36 -13.29 12.72
C LYS A 214 15.58 -11.78 12.67
N ALA A 215 16.82 -11.33 12.52
CA ALA A 215 17.13 -9.90 12.40
C ALA A 215 16.54 -9.30 11.11
N ILE A 216 16.67 -10.01 9.98
CA ILE A 216 16.09 -9.57 8.69
C ILE A 216 14.57 -9.50 8.77
N VAL A 217 13.92 -10.54 9.30
CA VAL A 217 12.45 -10.56 9.50
C VAL A 217 12.04 -9.39 10.39
N PHE A 218 12.74 -9.15 11.50
CA PHE A 218 12.46 -8.01 12.36
C PHE A 218 12.58 -6.66 11.62
N ILE A 219 13.65 -6.43 10.87
CA ILE A 219 13.83 -5.18 10.11
C ILE A 219 12.71 -5.00 9.07
N LEU A 220 12.37 -6.06 8.34
CA LEU A 220 11.34 -6.01 7.31
C LEU A 220 9.96 -5.68 7.89
N PHE A 221 9.52 -6.44 8.89
CA PHE A 221 8.16 -6.33 9.41
C PHE A 221 7.97 -5.19 10.42
N THR A 222 9.01 -4.85 11.18
CA THR A 222 8.91 -3.81 12.22
C THR A 222 9.31 -2.43 11.72
N ILE A 223 10.13 -2.32 10.67
CA ILE A 223 10.68 -1.04 10.20
C ILE A 223 10.28 -0.77 8.75
N PHE A 224 10.70 -1.63 7.82
CA PHE A 224 10.58 -1.36 6.39
C PHE A 224 9.12 -1.31 5.91
N PHE A 225 8.31 -2.33 6.20
CA PHE A 225 6.91 -2.38 5.77
C PHE A 225 6.05 -1.27 6.40
N PRO A 226 6.17 -0.94 7.70
CA PRO A 226 5.49 0.22 8.27
C PRO A 226 5.87 1.53 7.58
N ILE A 227 7.16 1.78 7.32
CA ILE A 227 7.62 2.99 6.63
C ILE A 227 7.09 3.03 5.19
N LEU A 228 7.17 1.92 4.46
CA LEU A 228 6.68 1.83 3.08
C LEU A 228 5.16 2.05 3.02
N SER A 229 4.39 1.47 3.95
CA SER A 229 2.95 1.66 4.07
C SER A 229 2.60 3.11 4.43
N ALA A 230 3.37 3.74 5.32
CA ALA A 230 3.21 5.16 5.66
C ALA A 230 3.49 6.06 4.44
N LEU A 231 4.55 5.75 3.68
CA LEU A 231 4.86 6.43 2.42
C LEU A 231 3.69 6.35 1.45
N SER A 232 3.22 5.12 1.19
CA SER A 232 2.08 4.86 0.31
C SER A 232 0.80 5.54 0.76
N MET A 233 0.52 5.57 2.07
CA MET A 233 -0.64 6.28 2.63
C MET A 233 -0.52 7.80 2.49
N GLY A 234 0.69 8.35 2.57
CA GLY A 234 0.95 9.76 2.27
C GLY A 234 0.62 10.11 0.81
N PHE A 235 1.09 9.31 -0.15
CA PHE A 235 0.73 9.48 -1.56
C PHE A 235 -0.76 9.29 -1.81
N TRP A 236 -1.39 8.32 -1.15
CA TRP A 236 -2.83 8.11 -1.28
C TRP A 236 -3.63 9.32 -0.76
N GLN A 237 -3.27 9.85 0.41
CA GLN A 237 -3.87 11.06 0.98
C GLN A 237 -3.73 12.26 0.05
N GLU A 238 -2.57 12.38 -0.61
CA GLU A 238 -2.26 13.42 -1.58
C GLU A 238 -3.09 13.34 -2.85
N ILE A 239 -3.28 12.13 -3.37
CA ILE A 239 -4.16 11.89 -4.51
C ILE A 239 -5.61 12.23 -4.16
N ALA A 240 -6.07 11.82 -2.98
CA ALA A 240 -7.40 12.15 -2.47
C ALA A 240 -7.60 13.66 -2.40
N ALA A 241 -6.69 14.32 -1.73
CA ALA A 241 -6.75 15.74 -1.51
C ALA A 241 -6.78 16.55 -2.82
N ALA A 242 -5.89 16.23 -3.76
CA ALA A 242 -5.83 16.87 -5.07
C ALA A 242 -7.16 16.72 -5.83
N GLY A 243 -7.73 15.51 -5.81
CA GLY A 243 -9.05 15.25 -6.40
C GLY A 243 -10.18 16.07 -5.77
N LEU A 244 -10.06 16.46 -4.50
CA LEU A 244 -11.11 17.21 -3.80
C LEU A 244 -11.04 18.68 -4.21
N THR A 245 -9.83 19.20 -4.32
CA THR A 245 -9.57 20.60 -4.66
C THR A 245 -9.92 20.92 -6.11
N ASP A 246 -9.63 20.02 -7.05
CA ASP A 246 -10.02 20.21 -8.47
C ASP A 246 -11.53 20.19 -8.65
N VAL A 247 -12.22 19.36 -7.88
CA VAL A 247 -13.67 19.28 -7.94
C VAL A 247 -14.34 20.51 -7.33
N LEU A 248 -13.84 21.00 -6.19
CA LEU A 248 -14.35 22.22 -5.57
C LEU A 248 -14.19 23.44 -6.49
N ARG A 249 -13.16 23.44 -7.35
CA ARG A 249 -12.93 24.49 -8.36
C ARG A 249 -13.81 24.35 -9.61
N ASN A 250 -14.06 23.12 -10.06
CA ASN A 250 -14.70 22.85 -11.36
C ASN A 250 -16.18 22.41 -11.28
N GLY A 251 -16.74 22.18 -10.08
CA GLY A 251 -18.15 21.83 -9.88
C GLY A 251 -18.54 20.41 -10.29
N ASP A 252 -17.58 19.48 -10.40
CA ASP A 252 -17.84 18.10 -10.81
C ASP A 252 -18.36 17.21 -9.66
N VAL A 253 -19.68 17.03 -9.60
CA VAL A 253 -20.37 16.23 -8.58
C VAL A 253 -19.85 14.79 -8.49
N PHE A 254 -19.52 14.15 -9.62
CA PHE A 254 -19.05 12.76 -9.61
C PHE A 254 -17.65 12.65 -9.01
N GLY A 255 -16.76 13.60 -9.33
CA GLY A 255 -15.45 13.70 -8.70
C GLY A 255 -15.52 13.98 -7.20
N TYR A 256 -16.54 14.73 -6.76
CA TYR A 256 -16.71 15.06 -5.34
C TYR A 256 -17.01 13.80 -4.54
N ILE A 257 -17.95 13.00 -5.04
CA ILE A 257 -18.34 11.72 -4.44
C ILE A 257 -17.13 10.78 -4.42
N LEU A 258 -16.45 10.63 -5.56
CA LEU A 258 -15.32 9.71 -5.70
C LEU A 258 -14.20 10.05 -4.71
N THR A 259 -13.84 11.32 -4.63
CA THR A 259 -12.82 11.79 -3.71
C THR A 259 -13.26 11.68 -2.24
N GLY A 260 -14.53 11.99 -1.94
CA GLY A 260 -15.08 11.82 -0.61
C GLY A 260 -15.02 10.36 -0.13
N VAL A 261 -15.37 9.40 -1.00
CA VAL A 261 -15.24 7.96 -0.72
C VAL A 261 -13.77 7.57 -0.52
N LEU A 262 -12.86 8.13 -1.32
CA LEU A 262 -11.43 7.87 -1.20
C LEU A 262 -10.85 8.42 0.11
N PHE A 263 -11.33 9.58 0.57
CA PHE A 263 -10.95 10.14 1.88
C PHE A 263 -11.54 9.32 3.05
N LEU A 264 -12.79 8.90 2.95
CA LEU A 264 -13.44 8.04 3.95
C LEU A 264 -12.77 6.68 4.06
N SER A 265 -12.30 6.10 2.95
CA SER A 265 -11.55 4.84 2.98
C SER A 265 -10.18 4.98 3.64
N ILE A 266 -9.48 6.10 3.45
CA ILE A 266 -8.26 6.42 4.22
C ILE A 266 -8.56 6.47 5.72
N ILE A 267 -9.63 7.15 6.13
CA ILE A 267 -10.04 7.22 7.54
C ILE A 267 -10.35 5.81 8.05
N GLY A 268 -11.11 5.02 7.29
CA GLY A 268 -11.44 3.65 7.65
C GLY A 268 -10.20 2.79 7.88
N VAL A 269 -9.23 2.84 6.96
CA VAL A 269 -7.95 2.11 7.11
C VAL A 269 -7.18 2.60 8.33
N ARG A 270 -7.18 3.89 8.62
CA ARG A 270 -6.51 4.42 9.81
C ARG A 270 -7.18 4.02 11.12
N VAL A 271 -8.51 3.97 11.14
CA VAL A 271 -9.26 3.49 12.30
C VAL A 271 -8.98 2.00 12.51
N THR A 272 -8.95 1.18 11.46
CA THR A 272 -8.63 -0.25 11.60
C THR A 272 -7.20 -0.47 12.06
N MET A 273 -6.23 0.34 11.58
CA MET A 273 -4.86 0.34 12.08
C MET A 273 -4.78 0.74 13.55
N ALA A 274 -5.48 1.81 13.93
CA ALA A 274 -5.46 2.32 15.31
C ALA A 274 -6.11 1.36 16.30
N LEU A 275 -7.09 0.57 15.86
CA LEU A 275 -7.77 -0.44 16.66
C LEU A 275 -7.02 -1.79 16.68
N ALA A 276 -5.94 -1.95 15.90
CA ALA A 276 -5.20 -3.19 15.84
C ALA A 276 -4.42 -3.46 17.15
N PRO A 277 -4.40 -4.70 17.66
CA PRO A 277 -3.69 -5.06 18.88
C PRO A 277 -2.15 -4.93 18.78
N PRO A 278 -1.48 -4.41 19.83
CA PRO A 278 -2.05 -3.92 21.08
C PRO A 278 -2.63 -2.50 20.92
N TYR A 279 -3.93 -2.37 21.18
CA TYR A 279 -4.61 -1.07 21.15
C TYR A 279 -4.01 -0.13 22.20
N ARG A 280 -3.70 1.10 21.78
CA ARG A 280 -3.21 2.17 22.65
C ARG A 280 -3.88 3.49 22.27
N ILE A 281 -4.55 4.12 23.24
CA ILE A 281 -5.27 5.39 23.06
C ILE A 281 -4.35 6.50 22.51
N ILE A 282 -3.09 6.53 22.95
CA ILE A 282 -2.11 7.52 22.51
C ILE A 282 -1.90 7.44 21.00
N ASN A 283 -1.87 6.24 20.43
CA ASN A 283 -1.67 6.07 19.00
C ASN A 283 -2.87 6.54 18.17
N THR A 284 -4.10 6.34 18.67
CA THR A 284 -5.28 6.96 18.05
C THR A 284 -5.19 8.49 18.05
N ALA A 285 -4.70 9.10 19.13
CA ALA A 285 -4.51 10.55 19.21
C ALA A 285 -3.44 11.06 18.24
N ILE A 286 -2.33 10.32 18.08
CA ILE A 286 -1.27 10.64 17.10
C ILE A 286 -1.81 10.49 15.67
N GLY A 287 -2.56 9.43 15.38
CA GLY A 287 -3.21 9.22 14.09
C GLY A 287 -4.18 10.36 13.73
N ILE A 288 -4.95 10.87 14.70
CA ILE A 288 -5.82 12.04 14.49
C ILE A 288 -4.98 13.31 14.26
N ALA A 289 -3.92 13.51 15.05
CA ALA A 289 -3.03 14.66 14.90
C ALA A 289 -2.33 14.67 13.53
N SER A 290 -1.87 13.51 13.05
CA SER A 290 -1.24 13.40 11.73
C SER A 290 -2.23 13.64 10.59
N LEU A 291 -3.49 13.18 10.73
CA LEU A 291 -4.57 13.53 9.80
C LEU A 291 -4.84 15.04 9.78
N ALA A 292 -4.93 15.66 10.95
CA ALA A 292 -5.19 17.09 11.08
C ALA A 292 -4.06 17.93 10.49
N VAL A 293 -2.79 17.62 10.82
CA VAL A 293 -1.61 18.28 10.25
C VAL A 293 -1.59 18.16 8.73
N TYR A 294 -1.94 16.98 8.21
CA TYR A 294 -1.99 16.77 6.77
C TYR A 294 -3.08 17.63 6.10
N VAL A 295 -4.31 17.61 6.62
CA VAL A 295 -5.43 18.42 6.10
C VAL A 295 -5.08 19.92 6.15
N VAL A 296 -4.50 20.39 7.25
CA VAL A 296 -4.09 21.80 7.41
C VAL A 296 -2.98 22.18 6.42
N SER A 297 -1.94 21.35 6.28
CA SER A 297 -0.85 21.56 5.32
C SER A 297 -1.39 21.66 3.90
N LEU A 298 -2.31 20.77 3.55
CA LEU A 298 -2.94 20.75 2.23
C LEU A 298 -3.74 22.02 1.92
N VAL A 299 -4.60 22.44 2.85
CA VAL A 299 -5.41 23.66 2.71
C VAL A 299 -4.52 24.89 2.58
N SER A 300 -3.45 24.97 3.39
CA SER A 300 -2.54 26.12 3.38
C SER A 300 -1.76 26.28 2.07
N HIS A 301 -1.44 25.18 1.38
CA HIS A 301 -0.66 25.23 0.13
C HIS A 301 -1.51 25.34 -1.14
N VAL A 302 -2.77 24.89 -1.12
CA VAL A 302 -3.65 25.02 -2.29
C VAL A 302 -4.30 26.41 -2.37
N LEU A 303 -4.39 27.13 -1.24
CA LEU A 303 -4.97 28.47 -1.16
C LEU A 303 -3.94 29.62 -1.31
N THR A 304 -2.64 29.30 -1.39
CA THR A 304 -1.56 30.25 -1.72
C THR A 304 -1.11 30.08 -3.16
#